data_AF-A0AAF0DJ53-F1
#
_entry.id   AF-A0AAF0DJ53-F1
#
_cell.length_a   1.000
_cell.length_b   1.000
_cell.length_c   1.000
_cell.angle_alpha   90.00
_cell.angle_beta   90.00
_cell.angle_gamma   90.00
#
_symmetry.space_group_name_H-M   'P 1'
#
loop_
_entity.id
_entity.type
_entity.pdbx_description
1 polymer ?
#
loop_
_entity_poly.entity_id
_entity_poly.type
_entity_poly.pdbx_seq_one_letter_code
_entity_poly.pdbx_strand_id
1 'polypeptide(L)'
;MWWLIIPVAKLAFWPVKFLVRHLAKSFFYSLLPFEKHASSVIRLADFCILLAKISIRLIILPFQILYGILEILEWCASTVISILEAIWYGILFTTKALMVILLIWATLCVVSCLRSFVHGQFELLNQTIQRIKSHLEQEKQNRETLEETRIFEENLKQKEREERLRQEAAAEQSRRKKQKEAEQMRQDKYRRPQANTQRPRKQHEQNHSKRRQYQSHSPPPKHNEHRDKPFPKQPTPSSPKGSNTHHSPITAYSAWRTQYTRTLKNRASMLSFPEPPVLSPCKACFTVPRHLKACKHNIEQLYRAAATEGKESEDPLLFPAMHAKLGHPNARLRKLLLIERTIWHPDRFQVCPVEVRREFIQKSTELFQVIGGILEKYCVC
;
A
#
# COMPACT_ATOMS: atom_id res chain seq x y z
N MET A 1 1.31 -33.67 61.35
CA MET A 1 0.58 -34.77 62.01
C MET A 1 1.09 -35.13 63.42
N TRP A 2 2.40 -35.04 63.72
CA TRP A 2 3.00 -35.42 65.02
C TRP A 2 2.43 -34.72 66.28
N TRP A 3 1.90 -33.51 66.14
CA TRP A 3 1.34 -32.74 67.26
C TRP A 3 0.06 -33.32 67.89
N LEU A 4 -0.65 -34.22 67.18
CA LEU A 4 -1.86 -34.87 67.70
C LEU A 4 -1.61 -36.24 68.34
N ILE A 5 -0.52 -36.92 68.01
CA ILE A 5 -0.23 -38.28 68.50
C ILE A 5 0.28 -38.26 69.95
N ILE A 6 1.10 -37.26 70.31
CA ILE A 6 1.67 -37.11 71.66
C ILE A 6 0.60 -36.90 72.75
N PRO A 7 -0.43 -36.05 72.58
CA PRO A 7 -1.47 -35.90 73.61
C PRO A 7 -2.37 -37.15 73.76
N VAL A 8 -2.66 -37.87 72.68
CA VAL A 8 -3.48 -39.11 72.73
C VAL A 8 -2.74 -40.23 73.46
N ALA A 9 -1.44 -40.40 73.23
CA ALA A 9 -0.62 -41.36 73.95
C ALA A 9 -0.52 -41.03 75.46
N LYS A 10 -0.45 -39.74 75.83
CA LYS A 10 -0.47 -39.29 77.23
C LYS A 10 -1.82 -39.58 77.90
N LEU A 11 -2.94 -39.42 77.19
CA LEU A 11 -4.28 -39.71 77.70
C LEU A 11 -4.49 -41.23 77.91
N ALA A 12 -3.98 -42.07 77.03
CA ALA A 12 -4.08 -43.53 77.17
C ALA A 12 -3.25 -44.09 78.34
N PHE A 13 -2.11 -43.48 78.68
CA PHE A 13 -1.25 -43.92 79.80
C PHE A 13 -1.72 -43.44 81.18
N TRP A 14 -2.59 -42.44 81.24
CA TRP A 14 -3.09 -41.87 82.49
C TRP A 14 -3.93 -42.87 83.34
N PRO A 15 -4.90 -43.61 82.79
CA PRO A 15 -5.68 -44.58 83.56
C PRO A 15 -4.85 -45.76 84.06
N VAL A 16 -3.85 -46.23 83.29
CA VAL A 16 -2.94 -47.31 83.72
C VAL A 16 -2.12 -46.85 84.93
N LYS A 17 -1.59 -45.62 84.90
CA LYS A 17 -0.80 -45.06 86.00
C LYS A 17 -1.66 -44.84 87.27
N PHE A 18 -2.91 -44.46 87.09
CA PHE A 18 -3.89 -44.33 88.17
C PHE A 18 -4.25 -45.69 88.78
N LEU A 19 -4.53 -46.70 87.94
CA LEU A 19 -4.87 -48.05 88.36
C LEU A 19 -3.71 -48.72 89.11
N VAL A 20 -2.47 -48.59 88.61
CA VAL A 20 -1.27 -49.13 89.30
C VAL A 20 -1.07 -48.46 90.66
N ARG A 21 -1.28 -47.14 90.77
CA ARG A 21 -1.22 -46.44 92.08
C ARG A 21 -2.31 -46.91 93.04
N HIS A 22 -3.52 -47.12 92.54
CA HIS A 22 -4.65 -47.54 93.36
C HIS A 22 -4.50 -48.99 93.83
N LEU A 23 -4.04 -49.88 92.95
CA LEU A 23 -3.71 -51.27 93.29
C LEU A 23 -2.53 -51.34 94.26
N ALA A 24 -1.46 -50.55 94.05
CA ALA A 24 -0.33 -50.49 94.98
C ALA A 24 -0.75 -50.01 96.37
N LYS A 25 -1.61 -48.98 96.46
CA LYS A 25 -2.19 -48.54 97.74
C LYS A 25 -3.04 -49.63 98.39
N SER A 26 -3.93 -50.25 97.63
CA SER A 26 -4.82 -51.29 98.17
C SER A 26 -4.06 -52.53 98.63
N PHE A 27 -2.95 -52.88 97.96
CA PHE A 27 -2.09 -53.98 98.33
C PHE A 27 -1.25 -53.67 99.59
N PHE A 28 -0.77 -52.43 99.73
CA PHE A 28 -0.05 -51.97 100.93
C PHE A 28 -0.92 -51.94 102.19
N TYR A 29 -2.21 -51.60 102.06
CA TYR A 29 -3.14 -51.58 103.20
C TYR A 29 -3.50 -52.98 103.73
N SER A 30 -3.43 -54.02 102.90
CA SER A 30 -3.77 -55.40 103.29
C SER A 30 -2.61 -56.20 103.91
N LEU A 31 -1.37 -55.67 103.91
CA LEU A 31 -0.15 -56.36 104.37
C LEU A 31 0.33 -55.92 105.77
N LEU A 32 -0.48 -55.12 106.49
CA LEU A 32 -0.10 -54.42 107.71
C LEU A 32 0.10 -55.26 109.01
N PRO A 33 0.05 -56.61 109.05
CA PRO A 33 0.54 -57.35 110.23
C PRO A 33 1.70 -58.32 109.95
N PHE A 34 2.55 -58.10 108.94
CA PHE A 34 3.70 -58.98 108.64
C PHE A 34 5.06 -58.23 108.54
N GLU A 35 5.57 -57.72 109.66
CA GLU A 35 6.91 -57.10 109.72
C GLU A 35 8.07 -58.04 109.33
N LYS A 36 7.87 -59.38 109.41
CA LYS A 36 8.92 -60.36 109.08
C LYS A 36 9.14 -60.64 107.59
N HIS A 37 8.30 -60.10 106.68
CA HIS A 37 8.39 -60.40 105.23
C HIS A 37 8.52 -59.18 104.31
N ALA A 38 8.66 -57.96 104.87
CA ALA A 38 8.77 -56.72 104.10
C ALA A 38 9.92 -56.74 103.05
N SER A 39 11.05 -57.35 103.38
CA SER A 39 12.19 -57.50 102.46
C SER A 39 11.85 -58.34 101.23
N SER A 40 11.07 -59.42 101.39
CA SER A 40 10.64 -60.29 100.29
C SER A 40 9.60 -59.60 99.40
N VAL A 41 8.72 -58.79 99.97
CA VAL A 41 7.71 -58.02 99.21
C VAL A 41 8.37 -56.91 98.38
N ILE A 42 9.37 -56.22 98.92
CA ILE A 42 10.14 -55.20 98.17
C ILE A 42 10.89 -55.86 96.99
N ARG A 43 11.56 -56.99 97.21
CA ARG A 43 12.25 -57.73 96.13
C ARG A 43 11.29 -58.22 95.05
N LEU A 44 10.09 -58.67 95.44
CA LEU A 44 9.05 -59.09 94.49
C LEU A 44 8.52 -57.89 93.68
N ALA A 45 8.30 -56.74 94.32
CA ALA A 45 7.88 -55.52 93.65
C ALA A 45 8.94 -55.03 92.64
N ASP A 46 10.21 -55.04 93.02
CA ASP A 46 11.32 -54.68 92.12
C ASP A 46 11.43 -55.64 90.94
N PHE A 47 11.21 -56.94 91.16
CA PHE A 47 11.17 -57.95 90.10
C PHE A 47 9.99 -57.71 89.14
N CYS A 48 8.80 -57.41 89.65
CA CYS A 48 7.64 -57.06 88.83
C CYS A 48 7.85 -55.78 88.02
N ILE A 49 8.50 -54.75 88.59
CA ILE A 49 8.86 -53.51 87.87
C ILE A 49 9.87 -53.80 86.76
N LEU A 50 10.86 -54.66 87.02
CA LEU A 50 11.85 -55.07 86.02
C LEU A 50 11.19 -55.83 84.85
N LEU A 51 10.31 -56.79 85.15
CA LEU A 51 9.54 -57.52 84.13
C LEU A 51 8.66 -56.59 83.33
N ALA A 52 7.94 -55.65 83.96
CA ALA A 52 7.13 -54.67 83.26
C ALA A 52 7.97 -53.79 82.32
N LYS A 53 9.16 -53.34 82.74
CA LYS A 53 10.09 -52.58 81.88
C LYS A 53 10.57 -53.41 80.68
N ILE A 54 10.86 -54.69 80.88
CA ILE A 54 11.27 -55.61 79.81
C ILE A 54 10.11 -55.84 78.84
N SER A 55 8.90 -56.12 79.32
CA SER A 55 7.71 -56.30 78.48
C SER A 55 7.38 -55.04 77.67
N ILE A 56 7.46 -53.85 78.28
CA ILE A 56 7.26 -52.58 77.57
C ILE A 56 8.32 -52.40 76.47
N ARG A 57 9.59 -52.70 76.75
CA ARG A 57 10.65 -52.64 75.73
C ARG A 57 10.44 -53.66 74.60
N LEU A 58 10.03 -54.88 74.93
CA LEU A 58 9.72 -55.92 73.94
C LEU A 58 8.52 -55.56 73.06
N ILE A 59 7.54 -54.83 73.60
CA ILE A 59 6.40 -54.31 72.84
C ILE A 59 6.81 -53.12 71.97
N ILE A 60 7.64 -52.20 72.47
CA ILE A 60 8.04 -50.98 71.72
C ILE A 60 9.00 -51.30 70.57
N LEU A 61 9.92 -52.26 70.74
CA LEU A 61 10.93 -52.62 69.75
C LEU A 61 10.35 -52.93 68.35
N PRO A 62 9.32 -53.79 68.17
CA PRO A 62 8.74 -54.05 66.85
C PRO A 62 8.06 -52.82 66.25
N PHE A 63 7.48 -51.92 67.06
CA PHE A 63 6.92 -50.66 66.56
C PHE A 63 8.01 -49.71 66.07
N GLN A 64 9.16 -49.65 66.74
CA GLN A 64 10.31 -48.85 66.27
C GLN A 64 10.89 -49.40 64.96
N ILE A 65 10.99 -50.73 64.84
CA ILE A 65 11.44 -51.38 63.60
C ILE A 65 10.43 -51.11 62.47
N LEU A 66 9.13 -51.29 62.72
CA LEU A 66 8.08 -51.03 61.73
C LEU A 66 8.08 -49.56 61.29
N TYR A 67 8.24 -48.63 62.24
CA TYR A 67 8.35 -47.20 61.94
C TYR A 67 9.57 -46.90 61.06
N GLY A 68 10.73 -47.48 61.36
CA GLY A 68 11.93 -47.33 60.52
C GLY A 68 11.75 -47.90 59.11
N ILE A 69 11.05 -49.03 58.97
CA ILE A 69 10.72 -49.59 57.65
C ILE A 69 9.79 -48.65 56.87
N LEU A 70 8.77 -48.08 57.52
CA LEU A 70 7.86 -47.12 56.89
C LEU A 70 8.58 -45.85 56.43
N GLU A 71 9.52 -45.33 57.23
CA GLU A 71 10.33 -44.16 56.87
C GLU A 71 11.23 -44.44 55.66
N ILE A 72 11.84 -45.64 55.59
CA ILE A 72 12.61 -46.08 54.42
C ILE A 72 11.70 -46.21 53.19
N LEU A 73 10.50 -46.78 53.34
CA LEU A 73 9.54 -46.92 52.24
C LEU A 73 9.05 -45.57 51.72
N GLU A 74 8.79 -44.61 52.61
CA GLU A 74 8.40 -43.24 52.26
C GLU A 74 9.54 -42.54 51.49
N TRP A 75 10.79 -42.69 51.96
CA TRP A 75 11.96 -42.13 51.27
C TRP A 75 12.18 -42.76 49.89
N CYS A 76 12.03 -44.09 49.79
CA CYS A 76 12.09 -44.81 48.51
C CYS A 76 10.98 -44.35 47.55
N ALA A 77 9.74 -44.21 48.03
CA ALA A 77 8.62 -43.74 47.22
C ALA A 77 8.84 -42.30 46.72
N SER A 78 9.29 -41.40 47.60
CA SER A 78 9.62 -40.01 47.24
C SER A 78 10.74 -39.95 46.18
N THR A 79 11.75 -40.81 46.30
CA THR A 79 12.86 -40.89 45.35
C THR A 79 12.37 -41.39 43.98
N VAL A 80 11.53 -42.43 43.96
CA VAL A 80 10.94 -42.95 42.71
C VAL A 80 10.06 -41.91 42.03
N ILE A 81 9.22 -41.19 42.78
CA ILE A 81 8.38 -40.11 42.24
C ILE A 81 9.27 -39.01 41.63
N SER A 82 10.34 -38.60 42.33
CA SER A 82 11.27 -37.58 41.83
C SER A 82 11.97 -38.02 40.52
N ILE A 83 12.35 -39.29 40.41
CA ILE A 83 12.94 -39.87 39.20
C ILE A 83 11.92 -39.87 38.05
N LEU A 84 10.67 -40.26 38.31
CA LEU A 84 9.60 -40.28 37.30
C LEU A 84 9.27 -38.87 36.80
N GLU A 85 9.22 -37.88 37.70
CA GLU A 85 9.03 -36.48 37.32
C GLU A 85 10.19 -35.98 36.44
N ALA A 86 11.44 -36.28 36.80
CA ALA A 86 12.60 -35.92 35.99
C ALA A 86 12.56 -36.53 34.58
N ILE A 87 12.17 -37.81 34.46
CA ILE A 87 11.98 -38.48 33.17
C ILE A 87 10.87 -37.81 32.37
N TRP A 88 9.73 -37.50 33.01
CA TRP A 88 8.59 -36.84 32.37
C TRP A 88 8.97 -35.46 31.82
N TYR A 89 9.69 -34.65 32.61
CA TYR A 89 10.19 -33.35 32.15
C TYR A 89 11.21 -33.47 31.01
N GLY A 90 12.07 -34.50 31.02
CA GLY A 90 12.98 -34.79 29.91
C GLY A 90 12.23 -35.11 28.60
N ILE A 91 11.18 -35.93 28.67
CA ILE A 91 10.32 -36.26 27.52
C ILE A 91 9.58 -35.01 27.01
N LEU A 92 9.02 -34.20 27.92
CA LEU A 92 8.35 -32.95 27.54
C LEU A 92 9.32 -31.94 26.89
N PHE A 93 10.56 -31.86 27.37
CA PHE A 93 11.56 -30.97 26.78
C PHE A 93 11.96 -31.41 25.38
N THR A 94 12.26 -32.71 25.21
CA THR A 94 12.66 -33.28 23.90
C THR A 94 11.55 -33.20 22.87
N THR A 95 10.30 -33.47 23.24
CA THR A 95 9.13 -33.33 22.34
C THR A 95 8.91 -31.87 21.92
N LYS A 96 9.02 -30.90 22.84
CA LYS A 96 8.96 -29.46 22.48
C LYS A 96 10.10 -29.06 21.55
N ALA A 97 11.32 -29.50 21.82
CA ALA A 97 12.48 -29.22 20.97
C ALA A 97 12.27 -29.78 19.54
N LEU A 98 11.77 -31.00 19.42
CA LEU A 98 11.43 -31.60 18.13
C LEU A 98 10.33 -30.83 17.39
N MET A 99 9.27 -30.39 18.09
CA MET A 99 8.23 -29.56 17.46
C MET A 99 8.80 -28.22 16.94
N VAL A 100 9.70 -27.58 17.68
CA VAL A 100 10.37 -26.34 17.23
C VAL A 100 11.23 -26.60 16.00
N ILE A 101 12.01 -27.70 15.97
CA ILE A 101 12.81 -28.08 14.81
C ILE A 101 11.94 -28.34 13.58
N LEU A 102 10.83 -29.07 13.74
CA LEU A 102 9.87 -29.34 12.66
C LEU A 102 9.23 -28.05 12.15
N LEU A 103 8.89 -27.11 13.04
CA LEU A 103 8.35 -25.82 12.66
C LEU A 103 9.37 -24.98 11.86
N ILE A 104 10.63 -24.94 12.32
CA ILE A 104 11.72 -24.29 11.58
C ILE A 104 11.88 -24.93 10.19
N TRP A 105 11.93 -26.25 10.11
CA TRP A 105 12.04 -26.96 8.84
C TRP A 105 10.87 -26.66 7.89
N ALA A 106 9.62 -26.69 8.39
CA ALA A 106 8.44 -26.34 7.61
C ALA A 106 8.50 -24.89 7.10
N THR A 107 8.93 -23.94 7.93
CA THR A 107 9.10 -22.54 7.49
C THR A 107 10.18 -22.40 6.42
N LEU A 108 11.30 -23.12 6.52
CA LEU A 108 12.35 -23.13 5.49
C LEU A 108 11.84 -23.71 4.17
N CYS A 109 11.04 -24.77 4.21
CA CYS A 109 10.39 -25.33 3.02
C CYS A 109 9.46 -24.30 2.35
N VAL A 110 8.63 -23.60 3.13
CA VAL A 110 7.74 -22.55 2.59
C VAL A 110 8.54 -21.40 1.98
N VAL A 111 9.60 -20.94 2.65
CA VAL A 111 10.49 -19.89 2.11
C VAL A 111 11.15 -20.34 0.81
N SER A 112 11.61 -21.59 0.73
CA SER A 112 12.18 -22.17 -0.50
C SER A 112 11.16 -22.20 -1.65
N CYS A 113 9.93 -22.66 -1.39
CA CYS A 113 8.85 -22.65 -2.38
C CYS A 113 8.49 -21.24 -2.84
N LEU A 114 8.40 -20.28 -1.92
CA LEU A 114 8.14 -18.88 -2.25
C LEU A 114 9.26 -18.27 -3.08
N ARG A 115 10.53 -18.58 -2.78
CA ARG A 115 11.67 -18.14 -3.56
C ARG A 115 11.60 -18.64 -5.01
N SER A 116 11.32 -19.94 -5.19
CA SER A 116 11.15 -20.52 -6.52
C SER A 116 9.97 -19.91 -7.28
N PHE A 117 8.85 -19.66 -6.60
CA PHE A 117 7.69 -19.01 -7.20
C PHE A 117 8.00 -17.56 -7.65
N VAL A 118 8.64 -16.77 -6.79
CA VAL A 118 9.04 -15.39 -7.12
C VAL A 118 10.03 -15.38 -8.29
N HIS A 119 10.97 -16.32 -8.32
CA HIS A 119 11.91 -16.44 -9.44
C HIS A 119 11.20 -16.74 -10.76
N GLY A 120 10.24 -17.68 -10.77
CA GLY A 120 9.44 -17.97 -11.96
C GLY A 120 8.58 -16.79 -12.44
N GLN A 121 8.00 -16.03 -11.52
CA GLN A 121 7.27 -14.80 -11.87
C GLN A 121 8.21 -13.73 -12.47
N PHE A 122 9.42 -13.61 -11.93
CA PHE A 122 10.42 -12.68 -12.45
C PHE A 122 10.91 -13.06 -13.85
N GLU A 123 11.13 -14.34 -14.11
CA GLU A 123 11.46 -14.83 -15.46
C GLU A 123 10.34 -14.56 -16.47
N LEU A 124 9.08 -14.82 -16.09
CA LEU A 124 7.93 -14.52 -16.95
C LEU A 124 7.80 -13.01 -17.25
N LEU A 125 8.06 -12.17 -16.26
CA LEU A 125 8.08 -10.72 -16.43
C LEU A 125 9.20 -10.30 -17.39
N ASN A 126 10.41 -10.84 -17.22
CA ASN A 126 11.54 -10.56 -18.11
C ASN A 126 11.26 -11.00 -19.55
N GLN A 127 10.66 -12.18 -19.76
CA GLN A 127 10.23 -12.64 -21.09
C GLN A 127 9.18 -11.70 -21.71
N THR A 128 8.28 -11.16 -20.90
CA THR A 128 7.25 -10.21 -21.36
C THR A 128 7.87 -8.88 -21.76
N ILE A 129 8.82 -8.37 -20.96
CA ILE A 129 9.58 -7.16 -21.27
C ILE A 129 10.36 -7.33 -22.57
N GLN A 130 11.02 -8.48 -22.77
CA GLN A 130 11.76 -8.76 -24.01
C GLN A 130 10.81 -8.80 -25.23
N ARG A 131 9.64 -9.42 -25.11
CA ARG A 131 8.61 -9.43 -26.18
C ARG A 131 8.08 -8.02 -26.51
N ILE A 132 7.84 -7.19 -25.50
CA ILE A 132 7.40 -5.81 -25.72
C ILE A 132 8.52 -5.02 -26.41
N LYS A 133 9.77 -5.21 -25.99
CA LYS A 133 10.92 -4.54 -26.61
C LYS A 133 11.06 -4.93 -28.07
N SER A 134 10.98 -6.22 -28.41
CA SER A 134 11.06 -6.67 -29.82
C SER A 134 9.90 -6.14 -30.66
N HIS A 135 8.68 -6.07 -30.12
CA HIS A 135 7.53 -5.47 -30.82
C HIS A 135 7.72 -3.98 -31.09
N LEU A 136 8.23 -3.23 -30.11
CA LEU A 136 8.46 -1.80 -30.26
C LEU A 136 9.56 -1.50 -31.29
N GLU A 137 10.58 -2.34 -31.34
CA GLU A 137 11.67 -2.26 -32.34
C GLU A 137 11.17 -2.60 -33.75
N GLN A 138 10.29 -3.60 -33.87
CA GLN A 138 9.60 -3.94 -35.12
C GLN A 138 8.66 -2.82 -35.59
N GLU A 139 7.89 -2.20 -34.69
CA GLU A 139 7.05 -1.05 -35.04
C GLU A 139 7.88 0.14 -35.51
N LYS A 140 9.04 0.36 -34.91
CA LYS A 140 9.97 1.40 -35.33
C LYS A 140 10.46 1.15 -36.76
N GLN A 141 10.91 -0.07 -37.07
CA GLN A 141 11.32 -0.46 -38.43
C GLN A 141 10.17 -0.31 -39.43
N ASN A 142 8.96 -0.74 -39.07
CA ASN A 142 7.78 -0.58 -39.94
C ASN A 142 7.46 0.89 -40.23
N ARG A 143 7.66 1.80 -39.27
CA ARG A 143 7.48 3.25 -39.47
C ARG A 143 8.56 3.82 -40.41
N GLU A 144 9.81 3.41 -40.23
CA GLU A 144 10.92 3.81 -41.11
C GLU A 144 10.66 3.35 -42.55
N THR A 145 10.26 2.09 -42.75
CA THR A 145 9.88 1.56 -44.09
C THR A 145 8.66 2.28 -44.68
N LEU A 146 7.67 2.64 -43.85
CA LEU A 146 6.51 3.41 -44.30
C LEU A 146 6.90 4.84 -44.73
N GLU A 147 7.87 5.45 -44.05
CA GLU A 147 8.39 6.77 -44.40
C GLU A 147 9.21 6.73 -45.69
N GLU A 148 10.07 5.72 -45.85
CA GLU A 148 10.85 5.49 -47.08
C GLU A 148 9.93 5.28 -48.30
N THR A 149 8.86 4.48 -48.13
CA THR A 149 7.86 4.26 -49.21
C THR A 149 7.09 5.53 -49.54
N ARG A 150 6.73 6.37 -48.54
CA ARG A 150 6.10 7.67 -48.79
C ARG A 150 7.03 8.62 -49.57
N ILE A 151 8.30 8.72 -49.17
CA ILE A 151 9.30 9.56 -49.86
C ILE A 151 9.50 9.07 -51.30
N PHE A 152 9.55 7.75 -51.51
CA PHE A 152 9.65 7.16 -52.84
C PHE A 152 8.44 7.53 -53.71
N GLU A 153 7.22 7.45 -53.18
CA GLU A 153 5.99 7.82 -53.89
C GLU A 153 5.95 9.33 -54.24
N GLU A 154 6.38 10.20 -53.32
CA GLU A 154 6.47 11.64 -53.56
C GLU A 154 7.49 11.98 -54.66
N ASN A 155 8.67 11.34 -54.64
CA ASN A 155 9.67 11.48 -55.69
C ASN A 155 9.15 11.03 -57.06
N LEU A 156 8.36 9.96 -57.10
CA LEU A 156 7.77 9.45 -58.33
C LEU A 156 6.72 10.44 -58.88
N LYS A 157 5.84 10.97 -58.02
CA LYS A 157 4.88 12.03 -58.38
C LYS A 157 5.58 13.31 -58.84
N GLN A 158 6.70 13.68 -58.22
CA GLN A 158 7.46 14.85 -58.65
C GLN A 158 8.07 14.64 -60.03
N LYS A 159 8.65 13.46 -60.28
CA LYS A 159 9.18 13.10 -61.60
C LYS A 159 8.12 13.13 -62.69
N GLU A 160 6.92 12.62 -62.41
CA GLU A 160 5.77 12.71 -63.34
C GLU A 160 5.36 14.17 -63.62
N ARG A 161 5.35 15.03 -62.61
CA ARG A 161 5.05 16.47 -62.79
C ARG A 161 6.11 17.15 -63.64
N GLU A 162 7.39 16.88 -63.39
CA GLU A 162 8.50 17.42 -64.18
C GLU A 162 8.42 16.96 -65.64
N GLU A 163 8.07 15.70 -65.89
CA GLU A 163 7.90 15.18 -67.25
C GLU A 163 6.71 15.84 -67.98
N ARG A 164 5.57 16.02 -67.31
CA ARG A 164 4.43 16.77 -67.87
C ARG A 164 4.82 18.21 -68.23
N LEU A 165 5.54 18.90 -67.35
CA LEU A 165 6.03 20.25 -67.62
C LEU A 165 7.00 20.29 -68.81
N ARG A 166 7.86 19.28 -68.97
CA ARG A 166 8.74 19.16 -70.14
C ARG A 166 7.95 18.94 -71.43
N GLN A 167 6.92 18.10 -71.40
CA GLN A 167 6.04 17.85 -72.55
C GLN A 167 5.25 19.12 -72.94
N GLU A 168 4.70 19.83 -71.96
CA GLU A 168 4.02 21.11 -72.19
C GLU A 168 4.97 22.17 -72.76
N ALA A 169 6.18 22.30 -72.23
CA ALA A 169 7.19 23.22 -72.75
C ALA A 169 7.61 22.88 -74.20
N ALA A 170 7.75 21.60 -74.52
CA ALA A 170 8.04 21.16 -75.90
C ALA A 170 6.87 21.45 -76.86
N ALA A 171 5.63 21.22 -76.42
CA ALA A 171 4.44 21.56 -77.18
C ALA A 171 4.30 23.07 -77.42
N GLU A 172 4.56 23.89 -76.39
CA GLU A 172 4.57 25.35 -76.45
C GLU A 172 5.67 25.86 -77.42
N GLN A 173 6.87 25.27 -77.37
CA GLN A 173 7.94 25.58 -78.33
C GLN A 173 7.52 25.27 -79.78
N SER A 174 6.87 24.12 -80.00
CA SER A 174 6.35 23.74 -81.32
C SER A 174 5.28 24.73 -81.81
N ARG A 175 4.36 25.14 -80.93
CA ARG A 175 3.35 26.19 -81.23
C ARG A 175 3.99 27.52 -81.61
N ARG A 176 4.98 27.97 -80.82
CA ARG A 176 5.73 29.21 -81.11
C ARG A 176 6.48 29.15 -82.43
N LYS A 177 7.09 28.01 -82.77
CA LYS A 177 7.78 27.83 -84.05
C LYS A 177 6.79 27.94 -85.22
N LYS A 178 5.64 27.25 -85.15
CA LYS A 178 4.58 27.35 -86.16
C LYS A 178 4.02 28.77 -86.30
N GLN A 179 3.84 29.49 -85.19
CA GLN A 179 3.43 30.90 -85.24
C GLN A 179 4.47 31.78 -85.95
N LYS A 180 5.75 31.62 -85.63
CA LYS A 180 6.83 32.36 -86.30
C LYS A 180 6.91 32.04 -87.79
N GLU A 181 6.78 30.78 -88.19
CA GLU A 181 6.75 30.37 -89.61
C GLU A 181 5.54 30.95 -90.34
N ALA A 182 4.35 30.92 -89.72
CA ALA A 182 3.14 31.52 -90.28
C ALA A 182 3.25 33.05 -90.40
N GLU A 183 3.86 33.71 -89.42
CA GLU A 183 4.11 35.15 -89.44
C GLU A 183 5.16 35.53 -90.50
N GLN A 184 6.23 34.73 -90.64
CA GLN A 184 7.23 34.91 -91.68
C GLN A 184 6.62 34.73 -93.08
N MET A 185 5.74 33.74 -93.26
CA MET A 185 5.00 33.53 -94.51
C MET A 185 4.04 34.70 -94.81
N ARG A 186 3.40 35.29 -93.79
CA ARG A 186 2.63 36.53 -93.94
C ARG A 186 3.52 37.70 -94.34
N GLN A 187 4.65 37.90 -93.66
CA GLN A 187 5.60 38.98 -93.99
C GLN A 187 6.14 38.84 -95.41
N ASP A 188 6.53 37.64 -95.85
CA ASP A 188 7.00 37.41 -97.22
C ASP A 188 5.90 37.66 -98.26
N LYS A 189 4.63 37.34 -97.94
CA LYS A 189 3.47 37.69 -98.80
C LYS A 189 3.27 39.21 -98.92
N TYR A 190 3.49 39.97 -97.84
CA TYR A 190 3.45 41.44 -97.87
C TYR A 190 4.73 42.08 -98.43
N ARG A 191 5.86 41.36 -98.47
CA ARG A 191 7.13 41.86 -99.02
C ARG A 191 7.17 41.83 -100.56
N ARG A 192 6.27 41.08 -101.20
CA ARG A 192 6.29 40.86 -102.66
C ARG A 192 5.62 41.93 -103.56
N PRO A 193 5.12 43.07 -103.05
CA PRO A 193 4.97 44.24 -103.92
C PRO A 193 5.42 45.58 -103.31
N GLN A 194 6.44 45.63 -102.44
CA GLN A 194 7.01 46.92 -101.98
C GLN A 194 8.55 46.87 -101.86
N ALA A 195 9.23 46.41 -102.91
CA ALA A 195 10.68 46.52 -103.06
C ALA A 195 11.15 47.92 -103.50
N ASN A 196 10.31 48.95 -103.41
CA ASN A 196 10.72 50.32 -103.62
C ASN A 196 9.98 51.22 -102.64
N THR A 197 10.67 52.21 -102.10
CA THR A 197 10.24 53.22 -101.12
C THR A 197 10.29 52.84 -99.62
N GLN A 198 11.11 53.60 -98.89
CA GLN A 198 11.07 53.90 -97.45
C GLN A 198 11.92 53.05 -96.47
N ARG A 199 13.26 53.22 -96.57
CA ARG A 199 14.08 53.64 -95.41
C ARG A 199 13.85 55.16 -95.22
N PRO A 200 13.77 55.79 -94.02
CA PRO A 200 14.16 55.36 -92.66
C PRO A 200 13.13 55.74 -91.57
N ARG A 201 12.56 54.78 -90.82
CA ARG A 201 11.69 55.11 -89.64
C ARG A 201 11.81 54.15 -88.45
N LYS A 202 12.80 53.25 -88.47
CA LYS A 202 12.97 52.16 -87.48
C LYS A 202 13.98 52.45 -86.36
N GLN A 203 14.23 53.71 -86.03
CA GLN A 203 15.15 54.08 -84.94
C GLN A 203 14.46 54.75 -83.73
N HIS A 204 13.16 55.10 -83.83
CA HIS A 204 12.46 55.84 -82.76
C HIS A 204 11.66 54.94 -81.80
N GLU A 205 11.17 53.77 -82.22
CA GLU A 205 10.38 52.88 -81.35
C GLU A 205 11.20 51.99 -80.41
N GLN A 206 12.51 51.83 -80.66
CA GLN A 206 13.36 50.96 -79.85
C GLN A 206 13.79 51.60 -78.51
N ASN A 207 13.63 52.91 -78.35
CA ASN A 207 13.96 53.63 -77.11
C ASN A 207 12.78 53.79 -76.15
N HIS A 208 11.53 53.60 -76.59
CA HIS A 208 10.36 53.79 -75.72
C HIS A 208 9.96 52.55 -74.90
N SER A 209 10.38 51.34 -75.33
CA SER A 209 10.05 50.09 -74.63
C SER A 209 10.99 49.79 -73.44
N LYS A 210 12.23 50.28 -73.46
CA LYS A 210 13.19 50.09 -72.34
C LYS A 210 12.89 50.92 -71.10
N ARG A 211 12.00 51.93 -71.19
CA ARG A 211 11.69 52.82 -70.05
C ARG A 211 10.49 52.37 -69.20
N ARG A 212 9.72 51.35 -69.62
CA ARG A 212 8.56 50.83 -68.85
C ARG A 212 8.88 49.60 -67.98
N GLN A 213 10.12 49.09 -68.00
CA GLN A 213 10.48 47.86 -67.28
C GLN A 213 11.15 48.09 -65.91
N TYR A 214 11.25 49.35 -65.45
CA TYR A 214 11.91 49.71 -64.18
C TYR A 214 10.98 50.26 -63.08
N GLN A 215 9.66 50.11 -63.19
CA GLN A 215 8.72 50.71 -62.23
C GLN A 215 7.73 49.74 -61.56
N SER A 216 8.01 48.43 -61.56
CA SER A 216 7.08 47.41 -61.04
C SER A 216 7.60 46.58 -59.87
N HIS A 217 8.55 47.10 -59.09
CA HIS A 217 9.00 46.49 -57.83
C HIS A 217 8.78 47.47 -56.66
N SER A 218 7.53 47.55 -56.20
CA SER A 218 7.19 48.08 -54.88
C SER A 218 6.70 46.89 -54.04
N PRO A 219 7.30 46.62 -52.87
CA PRO A 219 6.82 45.56 -51.97
C PRO A 219 5.48 45.99 -51.35
N PRO A 220 4.58 45.04 -51.02
CA PRO A 220 3.29 45.37 -50.42
C PRO A 220 3.47 45.90 -48.98
N PRO A 221 2.66 46.87 -48.53
CA PRO A 221 2.72 47.37 -47.17
C PRO A 221 2.13 46.34 -46.20
N LYS A 222 2.87 46.05 -45.12
CA LYS A 222 2.36 45.34 -43.94
C LYS A 222 1.34 46.23 -43.24
N HIS A 223 0.06 45.92 -43.37
CA HIS A 223 -0.98 46.48 -42.53
C HIS A 223 -0.85 45.87 -41.12
N ASN A 224 -0.35 46.68 -40.18
CA ASN A 224 -0.55 46.46 -38.75
C ASN A 224 -2.01 46.77 -38.44
N GLU A 225 -2.84 45.73 -38.32
CA GLU A 225 -4.18 45.85 -37.75
C GLU A 225 -4.06 45.69 -36.23
N HIS A 226 -3.89 46.82 -35.55
CA HIS A 226 -4.05 46.95 -34.11
C HIS A 226 -5.55 46.80 -33.81
N ARG A 227 -5.94 45.60 -33.37
CA ARG A 227 -7.30 45.33 -32.91
C ARG A 227 -7.29 45.22 -31.40
N ASP A 228 -7.53 46.36 -30.74
CA ASP A 228 -7.90 46.42 -29.34
C ASP A 228 -9.18 45.61 -29.14
N LYS A 229 -9.01 44.39 -28.60
CA LYS A 229 -10.13 43.64 -28.03
C LYS A 229 -10.39 44.21 -26.64
N PRO A 230 -11.61 44.68 -26.32
CA PRO A 230 -11.97 44.87 -24.92
C PRO A 230 -11.85 43.52 -24.21
N PHE A 231 -11.10 43.48 -23.13
CA PHE A 231 -11.00 42.32 -22.25
C PHE A 231 -12.40 41.82 -21.90
N PRO A 232 -12.71 40.53 -22.07
CA PRO A 232 -13.89 39.97 -21.42
C PRO A 232 -13.70 40.13 -19.91
N LYS A 233 -14.64 40.83 -19.26
CA LYS A 233 -14.76 40.86 -17.81
C LYS A 233 -14.65 39.41 -17.32
N GLN A 234 -13.64 39.13 -16.50
CA GLN A 234 -13.57 37.87 -15.78
C GLN A 234 -14.91 37.67 -15.07
N PRO A 235 -15.59 36.52 -15.23
CA PRO A 235 -16.65 36.16 -14.32
C PRO A 235 -15.99 36.03 -12.94
N THR A 236 -16.29 36.98 -12.05
CA THR A 236 -16.12 36.78 -10.61
C THR A 236 -16.71 35.41 -10.28
N PRO A 237 -15.92 34.47 -9.72
CA PRO A 237 -16.49 33.22 -9.24
C PRO A 237 -17.48 33.61 -8.14
N SER A 238 -18.76 33.45 -8.45
CA SER A 238 -19.82 33.50 -7.46
C SER A 238 -19.44 32.48 -6.38
N SER A 239 -19.00 32.99 -5.23
CA SER A 239 -18.98 32.19 -4.01
C SER A 239 -20.38 31.62 -3.85
N PRO A 240 -20.53 30.29 -3.71
CA PRO A 240 -21.83 29.72 -3.43
C PRO A 240 -22.27 30.25 -2.08
N LYS A 241 -23.23 31.19 -2.11
CA LYS A 241 -24.02 31.60 -0.95
C LYS A 241 -24.60 30.32 -0.36
N GLY A 242 -24.28 30.04 0.89
CA GLY A 242 -24.61 28.80 1.58
C GLY A 242 -26.09 28.50 1.50
N SER A 243 -26.46 27.56 0.63
CA SER A 243 -27.65 26.76 0.84
C SER A 243 -27.24 25.65 1.81
N ASN A 244 -27.85 25.64 2.99
CA ASN A 244 -27.85 24.51 3.92
C ASN A 244 -28.65 23.33 3.32
N THR A 245 -28.45 23.02 2.04
CA THR A 245 -28.90 21.77 1.46
C THR A 245 -28.00 20.69 2.02
N HIS A 246 -28.59 19.74 2.72
CA HIS A 246 -27.97 18.46 3.04
C HIS A 246 -27.63 17.74 1.72
N HIS A 247 -26.52 18.15 1.10
CA HIS A 247 -25.97 17.48 -0.06
C HIS A 247 -25.54 16.08 0.38
N SER A 248 -25.99 15.07 -0.36
CA SER A 248 -25.51 13.71 -0.11
C SER A 248 -23.98 13.72 -0.17
N PRO A 249 -23.28 12.98 0.71
CA PRO A 249 -21.82 12.93 0.75
C PRO A 249 -21.14 12.67 -0.61
N ILE A 250 -21.82 12.00 -1.52
CA ILE A 250 -21.35 11.74 -2.89
C ILE A 250 -21.36 12.96 -3.79
N THR A 251 -22.43 13.76 -3.77
CA THR A 251 -22.45 15.00 -4.56
C THR A 251 -21.34 15.94 -4.12
N ALA A 252 -20.97 15.91 -2.84
CA ALA A 252 -19.83 16.66 -2.33
C ALA A 252 -18.49 16.12 -2.85
N TYR A 253 -18.27 14.80 -2.86
CA TYR A 253 -17.03 14.21 -3.39
C TYR A 253 -16.87 14.42 -4.90
N SER A 254 -17.91 14.14 -5.69
CA SER A 254 -17.84 14.27 -7.15
C SER A 254 -17.68 15.72 -7.58
N ALA A 255 -18.39 16.66 -6.92
CA ALA A 255 -18.21 18.09 -7.16
C ALA A 255 -16.80 18.56 -6.79
N TRP A 256 -16.29 18.16 -5.61
CA TRP A 256 -14.93 18.47 -5.19
C TRP A 256 -13.90 17.89 -6.17
N ARG A 257 -14.10 16.66 -6.64
CA ARG A 257 -13.24 16.00 -7.62
C ARG A 257 -13.20 16.69 -8.96
N THR A 258 -14.36 17.09 -9.45
CA THR A 258 -14.47 17.82 -10.70
C THR A 258 -13.78 19.18 -10.59
N GLN A 259 -13.99 19.88 -9.47
CA GLN A 259 -13.35 21.15 -9.17
C GLN A 259 -11.83 21.00 -9.12
N TYR A 260 -11.29 20.11 -8.27
CA TYR A 260 -9.85 19.96 -8.14
C TYR A 260 -9.22 19.45 -9.44
N THR A 261 -9.88 18.57 -10.20
CA THR A 261 -9.33 18.05 -11.47
C THR A 261 -9.19 19.17 -12.50
N ARG A 262 -10.16 20.09 -12.57
CA ARG A 262 -10.08 21.28 -13.43
C ARG A 262 -8.95 22.20 -12.98
N THR A 263 -8.85 22.45 -11.68
CA THR A 263 -7.86 23.35 -11.10
C THR A 263 -6.43 22.80 -11.25
N LEU A 264 -6.22 21.50 -11.05
CA LEU A 264 -4.92 20.83 -11.17
C LEU A 264 -4.41 20.71 -12.61
N LYS A 265 -5.26 20.91 -13.63
CA LYS A 265 -4.79 20.97 -15.03
C LYS A 265 -3.90 22.19 -15.30
N ASN A 266 -4.10 23.29 -14.56
CA ASN A 266 -3.32 24.51 -14.73
C ASN A 266 -2.72 24.98 -13.39
N ARG A 267 -1.80 24.17 -12.85
CA ARG A 267 -1.19 24.38 -11.52
C ARG A 267 -0.48 25.73 -11.37
N ALA A 268 0.08 26.25 -12.46
CA ALA A 268 0.74 27.55 -12.49
C ALA A 268 -0.22 28.72 -12.27
N SER A 269 -1.52 28.53 -12.54
CA SER A 269 -2.56 29.55 -12.37
C SER A 269 -3.38 29.42 -11.08
N MET A 270 -3.04 28.45 -10.22
CA MET A 270 -3.83 28.20 -9.01
C MET A 270 -3.59 29.28 -7.96
N LEU A 271 -4.67 29.94 -7.54
CA LEU A 271 -4.65 30.96 -6.48
C LEU A 271 -5.18 30.45 -5.13
N SER A 272 -5.92 29.33 -5.12
CA SER A 272 -6.50 28.76 -3.91
C SER A 272 -6.41 27.23 -3.90
N PHE A 273 -6.14 26.65 -2.74
CA PHE A 273 -6.10 25.20 -2.59
C PHE A 273 -7.54 24.64 -2.65
N PRO A 274 -7.81 23.61 -3.48
CA PRO A 274 -9.13 22.98 -3.55
C PRO A 274 -9.36 22.09 -2.31
N GLU A 275 -9.81 22.71 -1.22
CA GLU A 275 -10.02 22.03 0.06
C GLU A 275 -11.13 20.95 -0.01
N PRO A 276 -10.92 19.78 0.61
CA PRO A 276 -11.98 18.77 0.74
C PRO A 276 -13.19 19.31 1.52
N PRO A 277 -14.41 18.96 1.12
CA PRO A 277 -15.62 19.39 1.80
C PRO A 277 -15.72 18.80 3.21
N VAL A 278 -16.30 19.59 4.12
CA VAL A 278 -16.65 19.14 5.48
C VAL A 278 -18.08 18.62 5.44
N LEU A 279 -18.23 17.29 5.53
CA LEU A 279 -19.55 16.65 5.47
C LEU A 279 -20.34 16.84 6.77
N SER A 280 -19.64 16.80 7.91
CA SER A 280 -20.25 17.00 9.21
C SER A 280 -19.27 17.61 10.22
N PRO A 281 -19.75 18.43 11.18
CA PRO A 281 -18.89 18.95 12.23
C PRO A 281 -18.33 17.78 13.07
N CYS A 282 -17.01 17.60 13.03
CA CYS A 282 -16.35 16.54 13.78
C CYS A 282 -16.14 16.97 15.23
N LYS A 283 -16.85 16.34 16.17
CA LYS A 283 -16.73 16.60 17.61
C LYS A 283 -15.34 16.29 18.18
N ALA A 284 -14.65 15.28 17.62
CA ALA A 284 -13.39 14.77 18.17
C ALA A 284 -12.14 15.57 17.74
N CYS A 285 -12.21 16.38 16.69
CA CYS A 285 -11.03 17.00 16.09
C CYS A 285 -11.02 18.53 16.18
N PHE A 286 -11.87 19.15 16.99
CA PHE A 286 -12.00 20.62 17.01
C PHE A 286 -10.76 21.33 17.58
N THR A 287 -9.96 20.64 18.39
CA THR A 287 -8.86 21.24 19.15
C THR A 287 -7.48 21.10 18.53
N VAL A 288 -7.32 20.28 17.47
CA VAL A 288 -6.02 20.04 16.85
C VAL A 288 -5.74 21.09 15.78
N PRO A 289 -4.65 21.88 15.88
CA PRO A 289 -4.28 22.83 14.84
C PRO A 289 -3.98 22.07 13.54
N ARG A 290 -4.56 22.54 12.44
CA ARG A 290 -4.47 21.90 11.12
C ARG A 290 -4.49 22.94 10.01
N HIS A 291 -3.87 22.61 8.88
CA HIS A 291 -3.88 23.44 7.68
C HIS A 291 -5.15 23.21 6.85
N LEU A 292 -5.72 21.99 6.90
CA LEU A 292 -6.99 21.67 6.22
C LEU A 292 -8.20 22.00 7.08
N LYS A 293 -9.28 22.50 6.47
CA LYS A 293 -10.56 22.68 7.18
C LYS A 293 -11.17 21.34 7.59
N ALA A 294 -11.16 20.34 6.69
CA ALA A 294 -11.63 18.99 6.97
C ALA A 294 -10.61 18.20 7.80
N CYS A 295 -11.09 17.56 8.88
CA CYS A 295 -10.26 16.66 9.68
C CYS A 295 -10.14 15.27 9.03
N LYS A 296 -9.25 14.43 9.59
CA LYS A 296 -9.08 13.01 9.21
C LYS A 296 -10.41 12.25 9.11
N HIS A 297 -11.31 12.41 10.08
CA HIS A 297 -12.61 11.74 10.07
C HIS A 297 -13.53 12.20 8.95
N ASN A 298 -13.53 13.50 8.63
CA ASN A 298 -14.31 14.03 7.50
C ASN A 298 -13.78 13.50 6.17
N ILE A 299 -12.47 13.45 6.00
CA ILE A 299 -11.82 12.92 4.79
C ILE A 299 -12.09 11.41 4.67
N GLU A 300 -12.01 10.64 5.76
CA GLU A 300 -12.35 9.21 5.76
C GLU A 300 -13.84 8.99 5.43
N GLN A 301 -14.76 9.78 6.01
CA GLN A 301 -16.19 9.72 5.70
C GLN A 301 -16.47 10.04 4.24
N LEU A 302 -15.80 11.06 3.68
CA LEU A 302 -15.91 11.46 2.28
C LEU A 302 -15.52 10.33 1.33
N TYR A 303 -14.37 9.70 1.56
CA TYR A 303 -13.91 8.60 0.71
C TYR A 303 -14.71 7.31 0.89
N ARG A 304 -15.17 7.01 2.11
CA ARG A 304 -16.07 5.87 2.36
C ARG A 304 -17.38 6.01 1.60
N ALA A 305 -18.02 7.17 1.68
CA ALA A 305 -19.27 7.43 0.96
C ALA A 305 -19.07 7.34 -0.57
N ALA A 306 -17.97 7.89 -1.08
CA ALA A 306 -17.61 7.77 -2.49
C ALA A 306 -17.40 6.30 -2.94
N ALA A 307 -16.91 5.43 -2.05
CA ALA A 307 -16.66 4.02 -2.37
C ALA A 307 -17.93 3.14 -2.34
N THR A 308 -18.93 3.48 -1.52
CA THR A 308 -20.16 2.68 -1.36
C THR A 308 -21.17 2.89 -2.48
N GLU A 309 -21.33 4.13 -2.93
CA GLU A 309 -22.41 4.52 -3.86
C GLU A 309 -21.96 4.53 -5.35
N GLY A 310 -20.67 4.30 -5.64
CA GLY A 310 -20.14 4.12 -7.01
C GLY A 310 -20.65 2.86 -7.75
N LYS A 311 -21.76 2.26 -7.31
CA LYS A 311 -22.47 1.20 -8.05
C LYS A 311 -23.46 1.77 -9.08
N GLU A 312 -23.89 3.03 -8.95
CA GLU A 312 -25.02 3.58 -9.73
C GLU A 312 -24.65 4.75 -10.66
N SER A 313 -23.44 5.34 -10.54
CA SER A 313 -23.08 6.48 -11.39
C SER A 313 -22.47 6.02 -12.73
N GLU A 314 -23.21 6.20 -13.82
CA GLU A 314 -22.82 5.80 -15.20
C GLU A 314 -21.72 6.67 -15.84
N ASP A 315 -21.18 7.69 -15.16
CA ASP A 315 -20.22 8.61 -15.77
C ASP A 315 -18.84 7.95 -15.98
N PRO A 316 -18.47 7.55 -17.23
CA PRO A 316 -17.29 6.73 -17.51
C PRO A 316 -15.97 7.45 -17.22
N LEU A 317 -16.02 8.78 -17.09
CA LEU A 317 -14.86 9.65 -16.89
C LEU A 317 -14.46 9.77 -15.41
N LEU A 318 -15.38 9.53 -14.48
CA LEU A 318 -15.09 9.60 -13.04
C LEU A 318 -14.47 8.30 -12.52
N PHE A 319 -14.81 7.16 -13.10
CA PHE A 319 -14.30 5.86 -12.69
C PHE A 319 -13.99 5.01 -13.94
N PRO A 320 -12.79 5.15 -14.54
CA PRO A 320 -12.43 4.41 -15.74
C PRO A 320 -12.61 2.91 -15.47
N ALA A 321 -13.63 2.32 -16.09
CA ALA A 321 -13.94 0.89 -16.09
C ALA A 321 -13.76 0.18 -14.72
N MET A 322 -14.30 0.73 -13.62
CA MET A 322 -14.39 0.00 -12.34
C MET A 322 -15.57 -1.00 -12.33
N HIS A 323 -15.72 -1.76 -13.42
CA HIS A 323 -16.78 -2.77 -13.56
C HIS A 323 -16.65 -3.84 -12.46
N ALA A 324 -17.60 -3.80 -11.52
CA ALA A 324 -18.28 -4.87 -10.79
C ALA A 324 -17.51 -6.03 -10.11
N LYS A 325 -16.24 -6.33 -10.42
CA LYS A 325 -15.56 -7.56 -9.96
C LYS A 325 -14.84 -7.44 -8.60
N LEU A 326 -14.64 -6.24 -8.07
CA LEU A 326 -14.15 -6.07 -6.70
C LEU A 326 -15.34 -6.13 -5.74
N GLY A 327 -15.69 -7.34 -5.30
CA GLY A 327 -16.85 -7.62 -4.44
C GLY A 327 -16.78 -6.98 -3.05
N HIS A 328 -15.61 -6.53 -2.60
CA HIS A 328 -15.44 -5.98 -1.26
C HIS A 328 -15.37 -4.43 -1.27
N PRO A 329 -16.17 -3.71 -0.46
CA PRO A 329 -16.17 -2.25 -0.39
C PRO A 329 -14.79 -1.66 -0.05
N ASN A 330 -14.01 -2.36 0.79
CA ASN A 330 -12.64 -1.94 1.12
C ASN A 330 -11.70 -1.96 -0.10
N ALA A 331 -11.89 -2.87 -1.06
CA ALA A 331 -11.04 -2.92 -2.24
C ALA A 331 -11.27 -1.69 -3.16
N ARG A 332 -12.53 -1.24 -3.27
CA ARG A 332 -12.87 0.00 -3.99
C ARG A 332 -12.32 1.23 -3.30
N LEU A 333 -12.51 1.32 -1.98
CA LEU A 333 -11.96 2.39 -1.16
C LEU A 333 -10.44 2.47 -1.30
N ARG A 334 -9.74 1.34 -1.21
CA ARG A 334 -8.29 1.26 -1.38
C ARG A 334 -7.85 1.77 -2.75
N LYS A 335 -8.51 1.34 -3.83
CA LYS A 335 -8.18 1.80 -5.20
C LYS A 335 -8.40 3.31 -5.35
N LEU A 336 -9.51 3.84 -4.82
CA LEU A 336 -9.79 5.27 -4.81
C LEU A 336 -8.68 6.04 -4.09
N LEU A 337 -8.34 5.63 -2.87
CA LEU A 337 -7.31 6.28 -2.05
C LEU A 337 -5.91 6.21 -2.70
N LEU A 338 -5.57 5.13 -3.40
CA LEU A 338 -4.31 5.04 -4.15
C LEU A 338 -4.22 6.09 -5.27
N ILE A 339 -5.29 6.28 -6.03
CA ILE A 339 -5.37 7.30 -7.08
C ILE A 339 -5.19 8.69 -6.45
N GLU A 340 -5.97 8.98 -5.41
CA GLU A 340 -5.95 10.26 -4.70
C GLU A 340 -4.59 10.56 -4.10
N ARG A 341 -3.93 9.57 -3.50
CA ARG A 341 -2.57 9.72 -2.96
C ARG A 341 -1.57 10.20 -4.02
N THR A 342 -1.68 9.72 -5.26
CA THR A 342 -0.81 10.19 -6.36
C THR A 342 -1.14 11.61 -6.79
N ILE A 343 -2.41 12.01 -6.75
CA ILE A 343 -2.88 13.34 -7.15
C ILE A 343 -2.41 14.39 -6.15
N TRP A 344 -2.48 14.09 -4.86
CA TRP A 344 -2.18 15.01 -3.75
C TRP A 344 -0.73 14.95 -3.26
N HIS A 345 0.19 14.35 -4.02
CA HIS A 345 1.61 14.33 -3.66
C HIS A 345 2.18 15.77 -3.60
N PRO A 346 2.88 16.17 -2.52
CA PRO A 346 3.36 17.55 -2.34
C PRO A 346 4.20 18.08 -3.50
N ASP A 347 5.02 17.21 -4.11
CA ASP A 347 5.86 17.58 -5.25
C ASP A 347 5.09 18.10 -6.47
N ARG A 348 3.82 17.70 -6.63
CA ARG A 348 2.99 18.21 -7.73
C ARG A 348 2.69 19.70 -7.61
N PHE A 349 2.86 20.28 -6.43
CA PHE A 349 2.61 21.69 -6.15
C PHE A 349 3.88 22.56 -6.20
N GLN A 350 5.05 22.00 -6.52
CA GLN A 350 6.29 22.78 -6.67
C GLN A 350 6.21 23.79 -7.83
N VAL A 351 5.37 23.52 -8.82
CA VAL A 351 5.13 24.40 -9.99
C VAL A 351 4.12 25.53 -9.73
N CYS A 352 3.53 25.60 -8.53
CA CYS A 352 2.60 26.67 -8.17
C CYS A 352 3.35 28.01 -7.95
N PRO A 353 2.66 29.16 -8.08
CA PRO A 353 3.21 30.48 -7.80
C PRO A 353 3.84 30.57 -6.41
N VAL A 354 4.93 31.32 -6.27
CA VAL A 354 5.76 31.37 -5.05
C VAL A 354 4.93 31.80 -3.84
N GLU A 355 3.96 32.69 -4.07
CA GLU A 355 3.08 33.29 -3.05
C GLU A 355 2.20 32.26 -2.35
N VAL A 356 1.71 31.24 -3.08
CA VAL A 356 0.78 30.22 -2.56
C VAL A 356 1.43 28.84 -2.38
N ARG A 357 2.63 28.65 -2.96
CA ARG A 357 3.34 27.36 -2.98
C ARG A 357 3.53 26.77 -1.57
N ARG A 358 3.97 27.59 -0.61
CA ARG A 358 4.22 27.13 0.76
C ARG A 358 2.94 26.59 1.41
N GLU A 359 1.84 27.32 1.29
CA GLU A 359 0.54 26.91 1.83
C GLU A 359 0.06 25.62 1.17
N PHE A 360 0.18 25.52 -0.16
CA PHE A 360 -0.29 24.34 -0.89
C PHE A 360 0.53 23.10 -0.56
N ILE A 361 1.85 23.24 -0.39
CA ILE A 361 2.70 22.14 0.05
C ILE A 361 2.28 21.67 1.45
N GLN A 362 2.00 22.58 2.38
CA GLN A 362 1.53 22.22 3.73
C GLN A 362 0.18 21.49 3.68
N LYS A 363 -0.82 22.06 2.99
CA LYS A 363 -2.16 21.46 2.86
C LYS A 363 -2.14 20.11 2.13
N SER A 364 -1.38 20.00 1.05
CA SER A 364 -1.24 18.74 0.31
C SER A 364 -0.48 17.69 1.11
N THR A 365 0.53 18.08 1.88
CA THR A 365 1.26 17.17 2.80
C THR A 365 0.32 16.60 3.85
N GLU A 366 -0.48 17.44 4.50
CA GLU A 366 -1.47 17.00 5.48
C GLU A 366 -2.49 16.04 4.83
N LEU A 367 -3.03 16.39 3.65
CA LEU A 367 -4.00 15.55 2.94
C LEU A 367 -3.38 14.20 2.53
N PHE A 368 -2.15 14.22 2.04
CA PHE A 368 -1.40 13.02 1.66
C PHE A 368 -1.16 12.09 2.85
N GLN A 369 -0.78 12.64 4.01
CA GLN A 369 -0.61 11.87 5.25
C GLN A 369 -1.93 11.27 5.73
N VAL A 370 -3.03 12.04 5.67
CA VAL A 370 -4.36 11.54 6.03
C VAL A 370 -4.76 10.38 5.12
N ILE A 371 -4.61 10.52 3.79
CA ILE A 371 -4.91 9.45 2.82
C ILE A 371 -4.02 8.23 3.08
N GLY A 372 -2.73 8.42 3.37
CA GLY A 372 -1.78 7.36 3.72
C GLY A 372 -2.22 6.58 4.97
N GLY A 373 -2.59 7.27 6.05
CA GLY A 373 -3.07 6.64 7.28
C GLY A 373 -4.41 5.92 7.11
N ILE A 374 -5.27 6.38 6.20
CA ILE A 374 -6.49 5.63 5.83
C ILE A 374 -6.09 4.37 5.06
N LEU A 375 -5.19 4.46 4.06
CA LEU A 375 -4.71 3.30 3.30
C LEU A 375 -4.10 2.20 4.19
N GLU A 376 -3.25 2.58 5.15
CA GLU A 376 -2.62 1.63 6.09
C GLU A 376 -3.67 0.86 6.89
N LYS A 377 -4.69 1.56 7.41
CA LYS A 377 -5.81 0.97 8.15
C LYS A 377 -6.58 -0.09 7.34
N TYR A 378 -6.62 0.04 6.01
CA TYR A 378 -7.33 -0.87 5.10
C TYR A 378 -6.42 -1.83 4.32
N CYS A 379 -5.10 -1.80 4.56
CA CYS A 379 -4.13 -2.70 3.92
C CYS A 379 -3.74 -3.89 4.81
N VAL A 380 -4.08 -3.89 6.10
CA VAL A 380 -3.87 -5.04 6.99
C VAL A 380 -4.97 -6.07 6.71
N CYS A 381 -4.71 -7.01 5.81
CA CYS A 381 -5.51 -8.21 5.56
C CYS A 381 -4.57 -9.40 5.45
#